data_AF-R1G136-F1
#
_entry.id   AF-R1G136-F1
#
_cell.length_a   1.000
_cell.length_b   1.000
_cell.length_c   1.000
_cell.angle_alpha   90.00
_cell.angle_beta   90.00
_cell.angle_gamma   90.00
#
_symmetry.space_group_name_H-M   'P 1'
#
loop_
_entity.id
_entity.type
_entity.pdbx_description
1 polymer ?
#
loop_
_entity_poly.entity_id
_entity_poly.type
_entity_poly.pdbx_seq_one_letter_code
_entity_poly.pdbx_strand_id
1 'polypeptide(L)'
;MSRLQHPNIVRLYELIDDPRCDQQFLVMECVRGWTLQRPVARRESIPEEDLRHWLREVYLGLEHLHIHGVAHRDVKPDNILWDPEQRRAKLTDFGTAALLSHSRDAPVGGTL
;
A
#
# COMPACT_ATOMS: atom_id res chain seq x y z
N MET A 1 -9.39 -14.26 -3.71
CA MET A 1 -8.11 -13.52 -3.89
C MET A 1 -8.29 -12.13 -4.57
N SER A 2 -9.52 -11.62 -4.74
CA SER A 2 -9.81 -10.34 -5.44
C SER A 2 -9.95 -9.12 -4.52
N ARG A 3 -9.84 -9.29 -3.19
CA ARG A 3 -10.32 -8.29 -2.22
C ARG A 3 -9.45 -7.04 -2.07
N LEU A 4 -8.18 -7.08 -2.50
CA LEU A 4 -7.22 -5.98 -2.36
C LEU A 4 -6.70 -5.48 -3.72
N GLN A 5 -7.42 -5.79 -4.81
CA GLN A 5 -7.07 -5.30 -6.14
C GLN A 5 -7.60 -3.88 -6.32
N HIS A 6 -6.69 -2.91 -6.41
CA HIS A 6 -7.02 -1.51 -6.57
C HIS A 6 -5.97 -0.80 -7.44
N PRO A 7 -6.34 0.18 -8.30
CA PRO A 7 -5.38 0.90 -9.13
C PRO A 7 -4.22 1.55 -8.36
N ASN A 8 -4.46 1.94 -7.10
CA ASN A 8 -3.48 2.58 -6.21
C ASN A 8 -2.77 1.61 -5.25
N ILE A 9 -2.81 0.31 -5.52
CA ILE A 9 -2.09 -0.72 -4.76
C ILE A 9 -1.32 -1.59 -5.75
N VAL A 10 -0.04 -1.85 -5.48
CA VAL A 10 0.76 -2.79 -6.27
C VAL A 10 0.13 -4.18 -6.20
N ARG A 11 -0.17 -4.76 -7.36
CA ARG A 11 -0.78 -6.09 -7.42
C ARG A 11 0.25 -7.16 -7.09
N LEU A 12 -0.05 -7.99 -6.09
CA LEU A 12 0.62 -9.27 -5.90
C LEU A 12 0.01 -10.30 -6.85
N TYR A 13 0.83 -10.92 -7.68
CA TYR A 13 0.42 -11.99 -8.59
C TYR A 13 0.53 -13.35 -7.93
N GLU A 14 1.67 -13.63 -7.29
CA GLU A 14 1.99 -14.94 -6.75
C GLU A 14 2.96 -14.84 -5.58
N LEU A 15 2.83 -15.77 -4.64
CA LEU A 15 3.81 -16.07 -3.61
C LEU A 15 4.40 -17.44 -3.96
N ILE A 16 5.72 -17.51 -4.12
CA ILE A 16 6.44 -18.74 -4.41
C ILE A 16 7.22 -19.15 -3.16
N ASP A 17 6.91 -20.34 -2.66
CA ASP A 17 7.70 -21.02 -1.63
C ASP A 17 8.62 -22.03 -2.35
N ASP A 18 9.93 -21.77 -2.42
CA ASP A 18 10.88 -22.70 -3.04
C ASP A 18 11.31 -23.76 -2.02
N PRO A 19 10.96 -25.04 -2.16
CA PRO A 19 11.32 -26.06 -1.18
C PRO A 19 12.84 -26.32 -1.08
N ARG A 20 13.65 -25.76 -1.99
CA ARG A 20 15.11 -25.91 -2.03
C ARG A 20 15.84 -24.83 -1.23
N CYS A 21 15.19 -23.74 -0.85
CA CYS A 21 15.75 -22.71 0.02
C CYS A 21 14.69 -22.20 1.00
N ASP A 22 15.09 -21.85 2.22
CA ASP A 22 14.15 -21.33 3.24
C ASP A 22 13.78 -19.86 2.97
N GLN A 23 13.40 -19.54 1.74
CA GLN A 23 13.08 -18.20 1.25
C GLN A 23 11.76 -18.20 0.49
N GLN A 24 10.98 -17.13 0.70
CA GLN A 24 9.74 -16.87 -0.02
C GLN A 24 9.98 -15.78 -1.06
N PHE A 25 9.40 -15.94 -2.25
CA PHE A 25 9.51 -14.97 -3.34
C PHE A 25 8.14 -14.38 -3.65
N LEU A 26 8.09 -13.05 -3.75
CA LEU A 26 6.87 -12.32 -4.11
C LEU A 26 6.96 -11.90 -5.58
N VAL A 27 6.02 -12.37 -6.40
CA VAL A 27 5.84 -11.92 -7.78
C VAL A 27 4.78 -10.85 -7.81
N MET A 28 5.16 -9.62 -8.16
CA MET A 28 4.29 -8.45 -8.10
C MET A 28 4.34 -7.61 -9.38
N GLU A 29 3.38 -6.70 -9.51
CA GLU A 29 3.33 -5.69 -10.56
C GLU A 29 4.63 -4.89 -10.63
N CYS A 30 5.20 -4.80 -11.83
CA CYS A 30 6.34 -3.94 -12.12
C CYS A 30 5.84 -2.57 -12.58
N VAL A 31 5.85 -1.60 -11.66
CA VAL A 31 5.49 -0.21 -11.97
C VAL A 31 6.67 0.48 -12.67
N ARG A 32 6.47 0.91 -13.91
CA ARG A 32 7.49 1.60 -14.73
C ARG A 32 7.61 3.06 -14.33
N GLY A 33 8.20 3.29 -13.16
CA GLY A 33 8.32 4.63 -12.61
C GLY A 33 9.34 4.72 -11.49
N TRP A 34 9.06 5.55 -10.48
CA TRP A 34 9.97 5.77 -9.36
C TRP A 34 9.20 5.96 -8.06
N THR A 35 9.87 5.79 -6.93
CA THR A 35 9.28 6.09 -5.63
C THR A 35 9.14 7.60 -5.44
N LEU A 36 8.12 8.05 -4.71
CA LEU A 36 8.00 9.45 -4.33
C LEU A 36 9.17 9.93 -3.46
N GLN A 37 9.98 9.02 -2.93
CA GLN A 37 11.26 9.37 -2.29
C GLN A 37 12.25 10.04 -3.26
N ARG A 38 12.21 9.74 -4.56
CA ARG A 38 13.16 10.32 -5.53
C ARG A 38 13.17 11.86 -5.52
N PRO A 39 12.04 12.56 -5.73
CA PRO A 39 12.02 14.02 -5.65
C PRO A 39 12.36 14.54 -4.24
N VAL A 40 11.97 13.82 -3.17
CA VAL A 40 12.29 14.19 -1.78
C VAL A 40 13.80 14.18 -1.53
N ALA A 41 14.49 13.09 -1.90
CA ALA A 41 15.93 12.93 -1.71
C ALA A 41 16.74 13.97 -2.51
N ARG A 42 16.22 14.38 -3.66
CA ARG A 42 16.83 15.41 -4.52
C ARG A 42 16.46 16.84 -4.13
N ARG A 43 15.62 17.02 -3.11
CA ARG A 43 15.09 18.33 -2.69
C ARG A 43 14.46 19.10 -3.86
N GLU A 44 13.80 18.37 -4.75
CA GLU A 44 13.11 18.95 -5.89
C GLU A 44 11.90 19.75 -5.38
N SER A 45 11.66 20.91 -5.98
CA SER A 45 10.43 21.66 -5.73
C SER A 45 9.27 20.94 -6.42
N ILE A 46 8.33 20.43 -5.63
CA ILE A 46 7.15 19.75 -6.15
C ILE A 46 6.01 20.79 -6.23
N PRO A 47 5.40 21.01 -7.40
CA PRO A 47 4.23 21.87 -7.52
C PRO A 47 3.10 21.39 -6.61
N GLU A 48 2.36 22.31 -5.99
CA GLU A 48 1.28 21.96 -5.06
C GLU A 48 0.23 21.06 -5.72
N GLU A 49 -0.07 21.30 -7.00
CA GLU A 49 -1.02 20.50 -7.77
C GLU A 49 -0.57 19.03 -7.90
N ASP A 50 0.71 18.79 -8.19
CA ASP A 50 1.25 17.43 -8.29
C ASP A 50 1.26 16.74 -6.92
N LEU A 51 1.64 17.45 -5.86
CA LEU A 51 1.59 16.92 -4.50
C LEU A 51 0.16 16.54 -4.10
N ARG A 52 -0.82 17.41 -4.40
CA ARG A 52 -2.24 17.16 -4.14
C ARG A 52 -2.73 15.94 -4.91
N HIS A 53 -2.30 15.79 -6.16
CA HIS A 53 -2.63 14.61 -6.98
C HIS A 53 -2.05 13.34 -6.36
N TRP A 54 -0.76 13.32 -6.00
CA TRP A 54 -0.14 12.16 -5.36
C TRP A 54 -0.84 11.76 -4.05
N LEU A 55 -1.14 12.74 -3.18
CA LEU A 55 -1.82 12.49 -1.91
C LEU A 55 -3.23 11.93 -2.11
N ARG A 56 -3.96 12.40 -3.12
CA ARG A 56 -5.27 11.85 -3.48
C ARG A 56 -5.16 10.38 -3.88
N GLU A 57 -4.22 10.05 -4.75
CA GLU A 57 -4.01 8.67 -5.22
C GLU A 57 -3.63 7.73 -4.06
N VAL A 58 -2.75 8.20 -3.16
CA VAL A 58 -2.40 7.47 -1.93
C VAL A 58 -3.62 7.27 -1.03
N TYR A 59 -4.43 8.30 -0.83
CA TYR A 59 -5.65 8.22 -0.03
C TYR A 59 -6.62 7.17 -0.58
N LEU A 60 -6.84 7.12 -1.91
CA LEU A 60 -7.72 6.12 -2.52
C LEU A 60 -7.23 4.68 -2.27
N GLY A 61 -5.91 4.45 -2.31
CA GLY A 61 -5.32 3.17 -1.94
C GLY A 61 -5.55 2.82 -0.46
N LEU A 62 -5.33 3.78 0.45
CA LEU A 62 -5.53 3.58 1.88
C LEU A 62 -7.00 3.36 2.25
N GLU A 63 -7.92 4.11 1.67
CA GLU A 63 -9.36 3.92 1.83
C GLU A 63 -9.77 2.50 1.45
N HIS A 64 -9.28 2.01 0.30
CA HIS A 64 -9.53 0.65 -0.13
C HIS A 64 -8.98 -0.39 0.88
N LEU A 65 -7.75 -0.21 1.39
CA LEU A 65 -7.19 -1.10 2.41
C LEU A 65 -8.04 -1.10 3.68
N HIS A 66 -8.39 0.08 4.19
CA HIS A 66 -9.13 0.23 5.45
C HIS A 66 -10.55 -0.34 5.38
N ILE A 67 -11.27 -0.15 4.26
CA ILE A 67 -12.59 -0.77 4.04
C ILE A 67 -12.50 -2.31 4.09
N HIS A 68 -11.36 -2.86 3.68
CA HIS A 68 -11.09 -4.30 3.74
C HIS A 68 -10.45 -4.74 5.06
N GLY A 69 -10.40 -3.87 6.07
CA GLY A 69 -9.84 -4.17 7.38
C GLY A 69 -8.33 -4.41 7.34
N VAL A 70 -7.59 -3.77 6.43
CA VAL A 70 -6.14 -3.85 6.35
C VAL A 70 -5.54 -2.48 6.67
N ALA A 71 -4.59 -2.44 7.60
CA ALA A 71 -3.75 -1.26 7.84
C ALA A 71 -2.35 -1.48 7.26
N HIS A 72 -1.87 -0.54 6.43
CA HIS A 72 -0.54 -0.62 5.82
C HIS A 72 0.60 -0.45 6.85
N ARG A 73 0.42 0.46 7.82
CA ARG A 73 1.35 0.80 8.93
C ARG A 73 2.72 1.39 8.56
N ASP A 74 3.18 1.29 7.32
CA ASP A 74 4.44 1.91 6.86
C ASP A 74 4.27 2.79 5.62
N VAL A 75 3.38 3.80 5.70
CA VAL A 75 3.14 4.75 4.62
C VAL A 75 4.19 5.86 4.65
N LYS A 76 5.05 5.88 3.64
CA LYS A 76 6.13 6.87 3.47
C LYS A 76 6.51 6.98 1.98
N PRO A 77 7.25 8.02 1.55
CA PRO A 77 7.59 8.21 0.14
C PRO A 77 8.31 7.03 -0.52
N ASP A 78 9.10 6.27 0.23
CA ASP A 78 9.79 5.06 -0.25
C ASP A 78 8.81 3.95 -0.67
N ASN A 79 7.66 3.86 -0.01
CA ASN A 79 6.63 2.82 -0.20
C ASN A 79 5.48 3.29 -1.11
N ILE A 80 5.70 4.36 -1.87
CA ILE A 80 4.73 4.89 -2.84
C ILE A 80 5.43 5.00 -4.20
N LEU A 81 5.00 4.16 -5.14
CA LEU A 81 5.49 4.18 -6.53
C LEU A 81 4.63 5.10 -7.38
N TRP A 82 5.26 5.99 -8.13
CA TRP A 82 4.62 6.85 -9.12
C TRP A 82 4.81 6.29 -10.53
N ASP A 83 3.70 6.02 -11.20
CA ASP A 83 3.62 5.72 -12.62
C ASP A 83 3.35 7.01 -13.40
N PRO A 84 4.34 7.56 -14.13
CA PRO A 84 4.18 8.79 -14.88
C PRO A 84 3.30 8.63 -16.12
N GLU A 85 3.25 7.43 -16.72
CA GLU A 85 2.47 7.16 -17.93
C GLU A 85 0.97 7.13 -17.60
N GLN A 86 0.62 6.44 -16.50
CA GLN A 86 -0.77 6.34 -16.03
C GLN A 86 -1.19 7.49 -15.12
N ARG A 87 -0.23 8.33 -14.69
CA ARG A 87 -0.40 9.34 -13.64
C ARG A 87 -1.00 8.77 -12.35
N ARG A 88 -0.48 7.63 -11.87
CA ARG A 88 -0.98 6.91 -10.70
C ARG A 88 0.09 6.76 -9.61
N ALA A 89 -0.31 7.00 -8.36
CA ALA A 89 0.49 6.59 -7.20
C ALA A 89 -0.01 5.24 -6.66
N LYS A 90 0.91 4.32 -6.36
CA LYS A 90 0.61 2.96 -5.90
C LYS A 90 1.33 2.67 -4.59
N LEU A 91 0.59 2.19 -3.60
CA LEU A 91 1.15 1.67 -2.35
C LEU A 91 1.83 0.33 -2.58
N THR A 92 3.01 0.16 -1.99
CA THR A 92 3.81 -1.06 -2.03
C THR A 92 4.41 -1.36 -0.66
N ASP A 93 5.06 -2.51 -0.53
CA ASP A 93 5.70 -2.99 0.71
C ASP A 93 4.71 -3.15 1.88
N PHE A 94 4.03 -4.29 1.86
CA PHE A 94 3.08 -4.71 2.89
C PHE A 94 3.74 -5.51 4.01
N GLY A 95 5.08 -5.48 4.14
CA GLY A 95 5.81 -6.28 5.14
C GLY A 95 5.40 -5.99 6.59
N THR A 96 4.87 -4.80 6.84
CA THR A 96 4.33 -4.39 8.15
C THR A 96 2.81 -4.32 8.17
N ALA A 97 2.09 -4.78 7.15
CA ALA A 97 0.63 -4.68 7.14
C ALA A 97 -0.02 -5.54 8.25
N ALA A 98 -1.22 -5.16 8.69
CA ALA A 98 -1.99 -5.91 9.66
C ALA A 98 -3.48 -5.93 9.33
N LEU A 99 -4.14 -7.05 9.69
CA LEU A 99 -5.59 -7.12 9.72
C LEU A 99 -6.10 -6.36 10.96
N LEU A 100 -6.97 -5.40 10.72
CA LEU A 100 -7.72 -4.70 11.74
C LEU A 100 -8.80 -5.65 12.26
N SER A 101 -8.58 -6.19 13.46
CA SER A 101 -9.64 -6.89 14.18
C SER A 101 -10.75 -5.89 14.48
N HIS A 102 -11.95 -6.16 13.98
CA HIS A 102 -13.13 -5.47 14.45
C HIS A 102 -13.42 -6.01 15.85
N SER A 103 -12.94 -5.33 16.89
CA SER A 103 -13.42 -5.57 18.25
C SER A 103 -14.90 -5.18 18.33
N ARG A 104 -15.79 -6.12 17.98
CA ARG A 104 -17.22 -6.07 18.31
C ARG A 104 -17.62 -7.02 19.44
N ASP A 105 -16.67 -7.77 20.00
CA ASP A 105 -16.90 -8.60 21.19
C ASP A 105 -16.05 -8.10 22.36
N ALA A 106 -16.29 -6.87 22.79
CA ALA A 106 -16.09 -6.57 24.21
C ALA A 106 -17.26 -7.25 24.93
N PRO A 107 -17.02 -8.16 25.90
CA PRO A 107 -18.11 -8.74 26.67
C PRO A 107 -18.89 -7.59 27.29
N VAL A 108 -20.19 -7.53 27.01
CA VAL A 108 -21.13 -6.67 27.74
C VAL A 108 -20.93 -7.03 29.20
N GLY A 109 -20.33 -6.11 29.95
CA GLY A 109 -20.13 -6.25 31.38
C GLY A 109 -21.47 -6.59 32.00
N GLY A 110 -21.57 -7.79 32.56
CA GLY A 110 -22.64 -8.12 33.47
C GLY A 110 -22.58 -7.16 34.63
N THR A 111 -23.65 -6.39 34.81
CA THR A 111 -24.21 -5.94 36.09
C THR A 111 -25.56 -5.30 35.77
N LEU A 112 -26.62 -6.10 35.79
CA LEU A 112 -27.68 -6.14 36.81
C LEU A 112 -28.47 -7.44 36.63
#